data_AF-A0A2G8PAL1-F1
#
_entry.id   AF-A0A2G8PAL1-F1
#
_cell.length_a   1.000
_cell.length_b   1.000
_cell.length_c   1.000
_cell.angle_alpha   90.00
_cell.angle_beta   90.00
_cell.angle_gamma   90.00
#
_symmetry.space_group_name_H-M   'P 1'
#
loop_
_entity.id
_entity.type
_entity.pdbx_description
1 polymer ?
#
loop_
_entity_poly.entity_id
_entity_poly.type
_entity_poly.pdbx_seq_one_letter_code
_entity_poly.pdbx_strand_id
1 'polypeptide(L)'
;MTLWPCLPAQCGSGEDLPIRGRPLPAGRTEVGSVLTSPRPILALPGSQATLYVELIQVSLHNLEAGSPALLWVRPLLLKQGSQVWNLRSTSDLLWPAAGFVPAYAEEVLPLLEQAGDPLPQEARQRLQAFLQQVCQG
;
A
#
# COMPACT_ATOMS: atom_id res chain seq x y z
N MET A 1 20.69 13.75 -14.46
CA MET A 1 21.32 12.43 -14.60
C MET A 1 21.18 11.68 -13.30
N THR A 2 20.26 10.71 -13.24
CA THR A 2 20.32 9.56 -12.32
C THR A 2 19.34 8.52 -12.86
N LEU A 3 19.92 7.39 -13.24
CA LEU A 3 19.28 6.26 -13.90
C LEU A 3 18.50 5.45 -12.87
N TRP A 4 17.22 5.23 -13.12
CA TRP A 4 16.47 4.18 -12.44
C TRP A 4 17.02 2.82 -12.88
N PRO A 5 17.26 1.84 -11.98
CA PRO A 5 17.68 0.51 -12.40
C PRO A 5 16.48 -0.23 -12.99
N CYS A 6 16.52 -0.41 -14.32
CA CYS A 6 15.67 -1.37 -15.02
C CYS A 6 15.99 -2.79 -14.51
N LEU A 7 15.00 -3.48 -13.96
CA LEU A 7 15.11 -4.91 -13.65
C LEU A 7 15.29 -5.69 -14.97
N PRO A 8 16.22 -6.67 -15.04
CA PRO A 8 16.39 -7.45 -16.25
C PRO A 8 15.22 -8.40 -16.44
N ALA A 9 14.68 -8.37 -17.66
CA ALA A 9 13.84 -9.42 -18.18
C ALA A 9 14.71 -10.61 -18.63
N GLN A 10 14.22 -11.81 -18.31
CA GLN A 10 14.52 -13.12 -18.90
C GLN A 10 15.81 -13.85 -18.49
N CYS A 11 15.65 -15.12 -18.08
CA CYS A 11 16.14 -16.30 -18.83
C CYS A 11 15.97 -17.59 -18.01
N GLY A 12 15.63 -18.70 -18.68
CA GLY A 12 15.92 -20.05 -18.18
C GLY A 12 14.87 -21.12 -18.47
N SER A 13 14.95 -21.75 -19.64
CA SER A 13 14.38 -23.06 -19.96
C SER A 13 15.02 -24.15 -19.09
N GLY A 14 14.26 -25.15 -18.65
CA GLY A 14 14.77 -26.26 -17.85
C GLY A 14 13.74 -27.37 -17.65
N GLU A 15 13.67 -28.24 -18.66
CA GLU A 15 13.48 -29.70 -18.64
C GLU A 15 12.69 -30.40 -17.50
N ASP A 16 11.70 -31.16 -17.96
CA ASP A 16 10.96 -32.30 -17.42
C ASP A 16 11.56 -33.10 -16.22
N LEU A 17 10.72 -33.37 -15.20
CA LEU A 17 10.88 -34.48 -14.26
C LEU A 17 9.49 -35.01 -13.83
N PRO A 18 9.17 -36.31 -14.00
CA PRO A 18 7.85 -36.85 -13.66
C PRO A 18 7.77 -37.16 -12.16
N ILE A 19 6.97 -36.39 -11.41
CA ILE A 19 6.71 -36.68 -9.99
C ILE A 19 5.66 -37.79 -9.88
N ARG A 20 6.18 -39.02 -9.75
CA ARG A 20 5.46 -40.21 -9.31
C ARG A 20 4.90 -39.97 -7.90
N GLY A 21 3.59 -40.16 -7.74
CA GLY A 21 2.84 -39.80 -6.54
C GLY A 21 3.25 -40.51 -5.25
N ARG A 22 3.08 -39.79 -4.14
CA ARG A 22 2.76 -40.33 -2.81
C ARG A 22 1.64 -39.48 -2.21
N PRO A 23 0.57 -40.07 -1.66
CA PRO A 23 -0.43 -39.29 -0.93
C PRO A 23 0.17 -38.82 0.40
N LEU A 24 0.13 -37.50 0.64
CA LEU A 24 0.42 -36.95 1.96
C LEU A 24 -0.77 -37.21 2.90
N PRO A 25 -0.53 -37.56 4.19
CA PRO A 25 -1.60 -37.80 5.14
C PRO A 25 -2.39 -36.50 5.39
N ALA A 26 -3.71 -36.64 5.50
CA ALA A 26 -4.64 -35.56 5.78
C ALA A 26 -4.33 -34.92 7.15
N GLY A 27 -3.46 -33.92 7.14
CA GLY A 27 -3.23 -33.00 8.24
C GLY A 27 -4.46 -32.11 8.37
N ARG A 28 -5.18 -32.30 9.48
CA ARG A 28 -6.20 -31.41 10.06
C ARG A 28 -6.06 -29.98 9.55
N THR A 29 -7.03 -29.55 8.74
CA THR A 29 -7.24 -28.13 8.45
C THR A 29 -7.75 -27.49 9.73
N GLU A 30 -6.84 -27.03 10.59
CA GLU A 30 -7.19 -25.98 11.53
C GLU A 30 -7.42 -24.72 10.69
N VAL A 31 -8.68 -24.51 10.31
CA VAL A 31 -9.16 -23.20 9.86
C VAL A 31 -9.04 -22.30 11.09
N GLY A 32 -7.84 -21.78 11.30
CA GLY A 32 -7.60 -20.70 12.25
C GLY A 32 -8.55 -19.58 11.87
N SER A 33 -9.55 -19.35 12.72
CA SER A 33 -10.39 -18.16 12.64
C SER A 33 -9.45 -16.96 12.63
N VAL A 34 -9.25 -16.36 11.46
CA VAL A 34 -8.60 -15.07 11.35
C VAL A 34 -9.54 -14.11 12.06
N LEU A 35 -9.20 -13.74 13.29
CA LEU A 35 -9.74 -12.54 13.90
C LEU A 35 -9.30 -11.38 13.01
N THR A 36 -10.16 -10.99 12.06
CA THR A 36 -9.93 -9.83 11.21
C THR A 36 -10.17 -8.59 12.05
N SER A 37 -9.24 -8.26 12.94
CA SER A 37 -9.22 -6.92 13.53
C SER A 37 -9.19 -5.92 12.38
N PRO A 38 -10.02 -4.86 12.42
CA PRO A 38 -9.99 -3.83 11.39
C PRO A 38 -8.58 -3.25 11.31
N ARG A 39 -8.05 -3.12 10.10
CA ARG A 39 -6.73 -2.53 9.89
C ARG A 39 -6.78 -1.04 10.21
N PRO A 40 -5.78 -0.47 10.91
CA PRO A 40 -5.74 0.96 11.18
C PRO A 40 -5.73 1.78 9.90
N ILE A 41 -6.43 2.90 9.90
CA ILE A 41 -6.35 3.91 8.85
C ILE A 41 -5.47 5.05 9.35
N LEU A 42 -4.58 5.51 8.49
CA LEU A 42 -3.67 6.62 8.74
C LEU A 42 -3.92 7.72 7.71
N ALA A 43 -3.67 8.96 8.09
CA ALA A 43 -3.61 10.10 7.19
C ALA A 43 -2.15 10.55 7.03
N LEU A 44 -1.75 10.84 5.81
CA LEU A 44 -0.53 11.57 5.47
C LEU A 44 -0.94 12.98 5.00
N PRO A 45 -0.79 14.00 5.85
CA PRO A 45 -1.08 15.37 5.48
C PRO A 45 -0.02 15.91 4.52
N GLY A 46 -0.46 16.43 3.37
CA GLY A 46 0.30 17.32 2.51
C GLY A 46 -0.14 18.78 2.71
N SER A 47 0.47 19.71 1.95
CA SER A 47 0.18 21.13 2.09
C SER A 47 -1.20 21.53 1.57
N GLN A 48 -1.72 20.81 0.56
CA GLN A 48 -3.00 21.10 -0.09
C GLN A 48 -3.93 19.90 -0.17
N ALA A 49 -3.46 18.73 0.25
CA ALA A 49 -4.20 17.48 0.14
C ALA A 49 -3.85 16.54 1.30
N THR A 50 -4.70 15.56 1.56
CA THR A 50 -4.47 14.52 2.56
C THR A 50 -4.69 13.16 1.93
N LEU A 51 -3.69 12.29 2.04
CA LEU A 51 -3.78 10.91 1.60
C LEU A 51 -4.17 10.03 2.80
N TYR A 52 -5.30 9.34 2.69
CA TYR A 52 -5.72 8.33 3.66
C TYR A 52 -5.31 6.95 3.17
N VAL A 53 -4.75 6.15 4.07
CA VAL A 53 -4.20 4.83 3.77
C VAL A 53 -4.59 3.81 4.81
N GLU A 54 -4.69 2.55 4.40
CA GLU A 54 -4.79 1.42 5.31
C GLU A 54 -3.38 0.91 5.65
N LEU A 55 -3.10 0.69 6.93
CA LEU A 55 -1.85 0.07 7.36
C LEU A 55 -1.86 -1.43 7.06
N ILE A 56 -0.97 -1.87 6.15
CA ILE A 56 -0.80 -3.29 5.85
C ILE A 56 0.17 -3.91 6.85
N GLN A 57 1.35 -3.32 7.00
CA GLN A 57 2.43 -3.85 7.82
C GLN A 57 3.43 -2.74 8.21
N VAL A 58 4.01 -2.86 9.41
CA VAL A 58 5.18 -2.07 9.81
C VAL A 58 6.43 -2.84 9.37
N SER A 59 7.26 -2.24 8.53
CA SER A 59 8.54 -2.84 8.12
C SER A 59 9.61 -2.54 9.17
N LEU A 60 10.10 -3.60 9.82
CA LEU A 60 11.17 -3.54 10.81
C LEU A 60 12.57 -3.74 10.18
N HIS A 61 12.68 -3.84 8.86
CA HIS A 61 13.90 -4.20 8.14
C HIS A 61 14.97 -3.08 8.06
N ASN A 62 14.89 -2.05 8.91
CA ASN A 62 15.96 -1.06 9.01
C ASN A 62 17.14 -1.67 9.79
N LEU A 63 18.11 -2.20 9.03
CA LEU A 63 19.32 -2.85 9.53
C LEU A 63 20.37 -1.86 10.09
N GLU A 64 20.16 -0.55 9.88
CA GLU A 64 21.09 0.51 10.28
C GLU A 64 20.46 1.37 11.39
N ALA A 65 21.19 1.58 12.48
CA ALA A 65 20.77 2.46 13.56
C ALA A 65 20.64 3.91 13.03
N GLY A 66 19.40 4.42 12.97
CA GLY A 66 19.09 5.78 12.53
C GLY A 66 18.19 5.88 11.30
N SER A 67 17.87 4.77 10.63
CA SER A 67 16.92 4.80 9.51
C SER A 67 15.46 4.92 9.98
N PRO A 68 14.62 5.76 9.35
CA PRO A 68 13.24 5.96 9.75
C PRO A 68 12.42 4.69 9.51
N ALA A 69 11.60 4.30 10.48
CA ALA A 69 10.67 3.17 10.31
C ALA A 69 9.84 3.34 9.03
N LEU A 70 9.66 2.25 8.28
CA LEU A 70 8.87 2.25 7.05
C LEU A 70 7.55 1.51 7.27
N LEU A 71 6.49 2.01 6.66
CA LEU A 71 5.17 1.40 6.66
C LEU A 71 4.85 0.91 5.26
N TRP A 72 4.37 -0.32 5.17
CA TRP A 72 3.64 -0.79 4.01
C TRP A 72 2.19 -0.39 4.18
N VAL A 73 1.71 0.49 3.30
CA VAL A 73 0.36 1.06 3.36
C VAL A 73 -0.35 0.92 2.03
N ARG A 74 -1.68 0.79 2.06
CA ARG A 74 -2.54 0.80 0.88
C ARG A 74 -3.21 2.16 0.73
N PRO A 75 -3.04 2.87 -0.39
CA PRO A 75 -3.80 4.07 -0.69
C PRO A 75 -5.31 3.79 -0.70
N LEU A 76 -6.08 4.56 0.06
CA LEU A 76 -7.54 4.48 0.08
C LEU A 76 -8.15 5.69 -0.63
N LEU A 77 -7.84 6.89 -0.13
CA LEU A 77 -8.48 8.12 -0.57
C LEU A 77 -7.47 9.25 -0.66
N LEU A 78 -7.65 10.15 -1.63
CA LEU A 78 -6.99 11.45 -1.65
C LEU A 78 -8.03 12.56 -1.57
N LYS A 79 -7.97 13.35 -0.50
CA LYS A 79 -8.81 14.53 -0.31
C LYS A 79 -8.03 15.78 -0.70
N GLN A 80 -8.57 16.57 -1.62
CA GLN A 80 -8.00 17.85 -2.05
C GLN A 80 -9.12 18.89 -2.16
N GLY A 81 -9.14 19.85 -1.23
CA GLY A 81 -10.27 20.78 -1.08
C GLY A 81 -11.58 20.03 -0.80
N SER A 82 -12.57 20.24 -1.67
CA SER A 82 -13.88 19.55 -1.65
C SER A 82 -13.90 18.25 -2.45
N GLN A 83 -12.84 17.93 -3.20
CA GLN A 83 -12.78 16.71 -4.00
C GLN A 83 -12.17 15.55 -3.21
N VAL A 84 -12.73 14.37 -3.40
CA VAL A 84 -12.24 13.12 -2.82
C VAL A 84 -12.12 12.08 -3.93
N TRP A 85 -10.97 11.43 -4.01
CA TRP A 85 -10.68 10.43 -5.05
C TRP A 85 -10.40 9.08 -4.42
N ASN A 86 -11.07 8.03 -4.90
CA ASN A 86 -10.76 6.65 -4.56
C ASN A 86 -9.45 6.22 -5.23
N LEU A 87 -8.49 5.76 -4.43
CA LEU A 87 -7.17 5.33 -4.87
C LEU A 87 -6.94 3.82 -4.72
N ARG A 88 -7.95 3.03 -4.36
CA ARG A 88 -7.82 1.58 -4.13
C ARG A 88 -7.41 0.79 -5.37
N SER A 89 -7.50 1.38 -6.57
CA SER A 89 -7.01 0.80 -7.82
C SER A 89 -5.51 0.99 -8.04
N THR A 90 -4.82 1.70 -7.14
CA THR A 90 -3.37 1.94 -7.21
C THR A 90 -2.57 0.91 -6.41
N SER A 91 -1.26 0.87 -6.63
CA SER A 91 -0.37 -0.02 -5.89
C SER A 91 -0.17 0.43 -4.44
N ASP A 92 0.09 -0.54 -3.57
CA ASP A 92 0.53 -0.26 -2.21
C ASP A 92 1.88 0.49 -2.20
N LEU A 93 2.13 1.21 -1.10
CA LEU A 93 3.32 2.05 -0.92
C LEU A 93 4.17 1.55 0.23
N LEU A 94 5.48 1.71 0.10
CA LEU A 94 6.42 1.67 1.20
C LEU A 94 6.83 3.11 1.51
N TRP A 95 6.51 3.61 2.70
CA TRP A 95 6.70 5.02 3.04
C TRP A 95 7.21 5.22 4.47
N PRO A 96 8.00 6.27 4.77
CA PRO A 96 8.37 6.59 6.15
C PRO A 96 7.14 6.71 7.07
N ALA A 97 7.23 6.14 8.27
CA ALA A 97 6.22 6.29 9.31
C ALA A 97 6.10 7.76 9.76
N ALA A 98 7.18 8.52 9.65
CA ALA A 98 7.19 9.94 9.92
C ALA A 98 6.20 10.67 9.01
N GLY A 99 5.34 11.49 9.61
CA GLY A 99 4.32 12.27 8.90
C GLY A 99 2.95 11.62 8.84
N PHE A 100 2.82 10.31 9.12
CA PHE A 100 1.50 9.72 9.31
C PHE A 100 0.91 10.10 10.67
N VAL A 101 -0.39 10.37 10.68
CA VAL A 101 -1.20 10.52 11.89
C VAL A 101 -2.37 9.52 11.85
N PRO A 102 -2.91 9.09 13.01
CA PRO A 102 -4.13 8.28 13.03
C PRO A 102 -5.29 9.01 12.33
N ALA A 103 -6.08 8.27 11.56
CA ALA A 103 -7.33 8.77 10.98
C ALA A 103 -8.50 7.94 11.52
N TYR A 104 -9.52 8.61 12.04
CA TYR A 104 -10.63 7.95 12.70
C TYR A 104 -11.79 7.67 11.76
N ALA A 105 -12.67 6.75 12.14
CA ALA A 105 -13.78 6.31 11.29
C ALA A 105 -14.73 7.47 10.95
N GLU A 106 -15.00 8.33 11.91
CA GLU A 106 -15.83 9.54 11.77
C GLU A 106 -15.26 10.54 10.74
N GLU A 107 -13.95 10.54 10.52
CA GLU A 107 -13.31 11.39 9.52
C GLU A 107 -13.34 10.73 8.13
N VAL A 108 -13.15 9.42 8.07
CA VAL A 108 -12.93 8.69 6.81
C VAL A 108 -14.23 8.22 6.17
N LEU A 109 -15.21 7.78 6.96
CA LEU A 109 -16.48 7.24 6.44
C LEU A 109 -17.22 8.24 5.55
N PRO A 110 -17.40 9.51 5.93
CA PRO A 110 -18.06 10.48 5.06
C PRO A 110 -17.30 10.73 3.74
N LEU A 111 -15.97 10.59 3.76
CA LEU A 111 -15.14 10.77 2.56
C LEU A 111 -15.28 9.59 1.61
N LEU A 112 -15.42 8.36 2.11
CA LEU A 112 -15.67 7.18 1.30
C LEU A 112 -16.96 7.31 0.48
N GLU A 113 -18.01 7.90 1.06
CA GLU A 113 -19.28 8.13 0.37
C GLU A 113 -19.19 9.20 -0.72
N GLN A 114 -18.28 10.17 -0.57
CA GLN A 114 -18.06 11.27 -1.50
C GLN A 114 -17.01 10.95 -2.58
N ALA A 115 -16.31 9.83 -2.46
CA ALA A 115 -15.17 9.51 -3.29
C ALA A 115 -15.60 9.25 -4.74
N GLY A 116 -15.05 10.02 -5.67
CA GLY A 116 -15.13 9.67 -7.08
C GLY A 116 -14.24 8.47 -7.39
N ASP A 117 -14.65 7.65 -8.36
CA ASP A 117 -13.89 6.51 -8.85
C ASP A 117 -13.19 6.87 -10.18
N PRO A 118 -11.96 7.41 -10.13
CA PRO A 118 -11.23 7.77 -11.34
C PRO A 118 -10.77 6.51 -12.11
N LEU A 119 -10.42 6.70 -13.39
CA LEU A 119 -9.76 5.65 -14.15
C LEU A 119 -8.43 5.25 -13.47
N PRO A 120 -7.99 3.99 -13.54
CA PRO A 120 -6.77 3.53 -12.85
C PRO A 120 -5.50 4.34 -13.18
N GLN A 121 -5.39 4.81 -14.42
CA GLN A 121 -4.27 5.68 -14.83
C GLN A 121 -4.33 7.04 -14.14
N GLU A 122 -5.52 7.62 -14.03
CA GLU A 122 -5.75 8.92 -13.42
C GLU A 122 -5.55 8.85 -11.89
N ALA A 123 -6.02 7.76 -11.24
CA ALA A 123 -5.76 7.46 -9.83
C ALA A 123 -4.25 7.44 -9.54
N ARG A 124 -3.48 6.75 -10.39
CA ARG A 124 -2.02 6.66 -10.28
C ARG A 124 -1.34 8.01 -10.45
N GLN A 125 -1.77 8.80 -11.43
CA GLN A 125 -1.23 10.14 -11.67
C GLN A 125 -1.47 11.06 -10.48
N ARG A 126 -2.68 11.03 -9.90
CA ARG A 126 -3.01 11.81 -8.69
C ARG A 126 -2.15 11.40 -7.49
N LEU A 127 -2.01 10.09 -7.27
CA LEU A 127 -1.15 9.59 -6.20
C LEU A 127 0.29 10.04 -6.40
N GLN A 128 0.84 9.90 -7.61
CA GLN A 128 2.20 10.32 -7.91
C GLN A 128 2.41 11.82 -7.70
N ALA A 129 1.46 12.65 -8.13
CA ALA A 129 1.52 14.10 -7.92
C ALA A 129 1.52 14.46 -6.42
N PHE A 130 0.68 13.80 -5.63
CA PHE A 130 0.68 13.97 -4.17
C PHE A 130 2.02 13.58 -3.53
N LEU A 131 2.56 12.40 -3.88
CA LEU A 131 3.83 11.94 -3.31
C LEU A 131 5.00 12.86 -3.69
N GLN A 132 5.00 13.41 -4.91
CA GLN A 132 5.98 14.43 -5.32
C GLN A 132 5.87 15.70 -4.46
N GLN A 133 4.65 16.15 -4.15
CA GLN A 133 4.44 17.32 -3.28
C GLN A 133 4.96 17.10 -1.87
N VAL A 134 4.78 15.90 -1.30
CA VAL A 134 5.22 15.60 0.07
C VAL A 134 6.74 15.37 0.14
N CYS A 135 7.38 14.86 -0.91
CA CYS A 135 8.84 14.70 -0.93
C CYS A 135 9.62 16.00 -1.17
N GLN A 136 9.00 17.00 -1.81
CA GLN A 136 9.67 18.26 -2.18
C GLN A 136 9.41 19.41 -1.20
N GLY A 137 8.48 19.24 -0.26
CA GLY A 137 8.22 20.19 0.84
C GLY A 137 8.96 19.78 2.09
#